data_AF-A0A937AWG3-F1
#
_entry.id   AF-A0A937AWG3-F1
#
_cell.length_a   1.000
_cell.length_b   1.000
_cell.length_c   1.000
_cell.angle_alpha   90.00
_cell.angle_beta   90.00
_cell.angle_gamma   90.00
#
_symmetry.space_group_name_H-M   'P 1'
#
loop_
_entity.id
_entity.type
_entity.pdbx_description
1 polymer ?
#
loop_
_entity_poly.entity_id
_entity_poly.type
_entity_poly.pdbx_seq_one_letter_code
_entity_poly.pdbx_strand_id
1 'polypeptide(L)'
;MSAADAVSEDRLWQRHIDMAKLGGTPKGGVNRQALSPEDAAARNLLMSWARARGFSISTDAIGNLFVRREGSDPKALPVMSGSH
;
A
#
# COMPACT_ATOMS: atom_id res chain seq x y z
N MET A 1 6.04 -25.06 -4.93
CA MET A 1 6.23 -23.62 -5.13
C MET A 1 5.13 -22.92 -4.34
N SER A 2 5.49 -22.21 -3.29
CA SER A 2 4.55 -21.46 -2.47
C SER A 2 4.26 -20.10 -3.10
N ALA A 3 3.18 -19.43 -2.69
CA ALA A 3 2.94 -18.04 -3.10
C ALA A 3 4.06 -17.08 -2.64
N ALA A 4 4.76 -17.42 -1.55
CA ALA A 4 5.88 -16.62 -1.04
C ALA A 4 7.09 -16.64 -1.99
N ASP A 5 7.29 -17.74 -2.75
CA ASP A 5 8.40 -17.87 -3.70
C ASP A 5 8.31 -16.86 -4.85
N ALA A 6 7.12 -16.30 -5.11
CA ALA A 6 6.89 -15.25 -6.11
C ALA A 6 7.14 -13.82 -5.58
N VAL A 7 7.48 -13.68 -4.30
CA VAL A 7 7.78 -12.40 -3.66
C VAL A 7 9.29 -12.17 -3.68
N SER A 8 9.71 -11.01 -4.19
CA SER A 8 11.08 -10.53 -4.02
C SER A 8 11.23 -9.90 -2.64
N GLU A 9 12.01 -10.55 -1.77
CA GLU A 9 12.29 -10.12 -0.40
C GLU A 9 12.93 -8.72 -0.39
N ASP A 10 13.99 -8.51 -1.16
CA ASP A 10 14.69 -7.22 -1.25
C ASP A 10 13.74 -6.08 -1.65
N ARG A 11 12.87 -6.33 -2.63
CA ARG A 11 11.88 -5.32 -3.07
C ARG A 11 10.85 -5.03 -1.99
N LEU A 12 10.41 -6.04 -1.25
CA LEU A 12 9.45 -5.86 -0.15
C LEU A 12 10.10 -5.07 0.99
N TRP A 13 11.32 -5.45 1.37
CA TRP A 13 12.08 -4.77 2.42
C TRP A 13 12.36 -3.31 2.06
N GLN A 14 12.81 -3.04 0.82
CA GLN A 14 13.03 -1.66 0.36
C GLN A 14 11.76 -0.81 0.44
N ARG A 15 10.58 -1.37 0.10
CA ARG A 15 9.30 -0.67 0.25
C ARG A 15 8.96 -0.37 1.71
N HIS A 16 9.27 -1.27 2.65
CA HIS A 16 9.13 -0.97 4.08
C HIS A 16 10.03 0.20 4.50
N ILE A 17 11.30 0.19 4.09
CA ILE A 17 12.25 1.26 4.39
C ILE A 17 11.79 2.61 3.79
N ASP A 18 11.32 2.61 2.54
CA ASP A 18 10.85 3.84 1.90
C ASP A 18 9.58 4.40 2.55
N MET A 19 8.64 3.54 2.94
CA MET A 19 7.44 3.94 3.67
C MET A 19 7.76 4.45 5.08
N ALA A 20 8.74 3.86 5.77
CA ALA A 20 9.13 4.25 7.12
C ALA A 20 9.72 5.67 7.21
N LYS A 21 10.29 6.19 6.12
CA LYS A 21 10.78 7.58 6.04
C LYS A 21 9.62 8.59 6.22
N LEU A 22 8.41 8.22 5.84
CA LEU A 22 7.22 9.08 5.91
C LEU A 22 6.63 9.03 7.32
N GLY A 23 6.95 10.04 8.14
CA GLY A 23 6.66 10.05 9.57
C GLY A 23 7.79 9.45 10.43
N GLY A 24 8.98 9.26 9.88
CA GLY A 24 10.15 8.79 10.63
C GLY A 24 10.49 9.74 11.80
N THR A 25 10.82 9.17 12.95
CA THR A 25 11.15 9.94 14.17
C THR A 25 12.65 9.87 14.48
N PRO A 26 13.22 10.84 15.22
CA PRO A 26 14.64 10.80 15.63
C PRO A 26 15.04 9.56 16.45
N LYS A 27 14.07 8.88 17.08
CA LYS A 27 14.30 7.66 17.87
C LYS A 27 14.19 6.37 17.04
N GLY A 28 14.05 6.47 15.72
CA GLY A 28 13.98 5.32 14.82
C GLY A 28 12.60 4.67 14.68
N GLY A 29 11.56 5.22 15.32
CA GLY A 29 10.17 4.80 15.13
C GLY A 29 9.47 5.59 14.02
N VAL A 30 8.18 5.32 13.82
CA VAL A 30 7.31 6.07 12.90
C VAL A 30 6.15 6.68 13.69
N ASN A 31 5.94 7.98 13.56
CA ASN A 31 4.74 8.67 14.00
C ASN A 31 3.98 9.19 12.78
N ARG A 32 2.90 8.48 12.43
CA ARG A 32 2.06 8.79 11.27
C ARG A 32 0.60 8.64 11.68
N GLN A 33 0.06 9.71 12.25
CA GLN A 33 -1.33 9.73 12.71
C GLN A 33 -2.27 9.77 11.52
N ALA A 34 -3.43 9.13 11.64
CA ALA A 34 -4.43 9.12 10.59
C ALA A 34 -4.78 10.55 10.15
N LEU A 35 -4.87 10.77 8.83
CA LEU A 35 -5.22 12.05 8.20
C LEU A 35 -4.17 13.17 8.38
N SER A 36 -3.00 12.86 8.93
CA SER A 36 -1.88 13.82 8.96
C SER A 36 -1.25 13.99 7.57
N PRO A 37 -0.45 15.05 7.35
CA PRO A 37 0.33 15.20 6.12
C PRO A 37 1.22 13.99 5.81
N GLU A 38 1.78 13.35 6.84
CA GLU A 38 2.61 12.15 6.73
C GLU A 38 1.79 10.93 6.29
N ASP A 39 0.56 10.78 6.80
CA ASP A 39 -0.37 9.73 6.36
C ASP A 39 -0.77 9.94 4.89
N ALA A 40 -1.10 11.18 4.51
CA ALA A 40 -1.38 11.52 3.12
C ALA A 40 -0.18 11.21 2.21
N ALA A 41 1.05 11.52 2.63
CA ALA A 41 2.26 11.19 1.87
C ALA A 41 2.46 9.67 1.73
N ALA A 42 2.25 8.90 2.79
CA ALA A 42 2.37 7.44 2.77
C ALA A 42 1.33 6.79 1.84
N ARG A 43 0.08 7.25 1.89
CA ARG A 43 -0.99 6.82 0.98
C ARG A 43 -0.66 7.16 -0.46
N ASN A 44 -0.14 8.36 -0.72
CA ASN A 44 0.31 8.78 -2.05
C ASN A 44 1.45 7.90 -2.58
N LEU A 45 2.42 7.53 -1.73
CA LEU A 45 3.49 6.62 -2.09
C LEU A 45 2.94 5.24 -2.49
N LEU A 46 2.06 4.65 -1.68
CA LEU A 46 1.42 3.37 -1.99
C LEU A 46 0.64 3.43 -3.31
N MET A 47 -0.15 4.49 -3.51
CA MET A 47 -0.88 4.75 -4.75
C MET A 47 0.05 4.84 -5.96
N SER A 48 1.22 5.47 -5.83
CA SER A 48 2.20 5.55 -6.92
C SER A 48 2.68 4.17 -7.37
N TRP A 49 2.96 3.25 -6.43
CA TRP A 49 3.39 1.89 -6.73
C TRP A 49 2.28 1.08 -7.40
N ALA A 50 1.03 1.29 -7.00
CA ALA A 50 -0.14 0.67 -7.60
C ALA A 50 -0.36 1.17 -9.04
N ARG A 51 -0.32 2.49 -9.27
CA ARG A 51 -0.46 3.09 -10.61
C ARG A 51 0.61 2.61 -11.57
N ALA A 52 1.86 2.50 -11.11
CA ALA A 52 2.97 1.97 -11.92
C ALA A 52 2.76 0.51 -12.35
N ARG A 53 1.83 -0.22 -11.73
CA ARG A 53 1.42 -1.58 -12.09
C ARG A 53 0.10 -1.63 -12.89
N GLY A 54 -0.48 -0.46 -13.21
CA GLY A 54 -1.76 -0.36 -13.90
C GLY A 54 -2.97 -0.71 -13.03
N PHE A 55 -2.84 -0.68 -11.70
CA PHE A 55 -3.95 -0.97 -10.80
C PHE A 55 -4.83 0.26 -10.61
N SER A 56 -6.14 0.03 -10.47
CA SER A 56 -7.09 1.09 -10.17
C SER A 56 -7.10 1.39 -8.67
N ILE A 57 -7.45 2.64 -8.34
CA ILE A 57 -7.45 3.15 -6.97
C ILE A 57 -8.77 3.86 -6.71
N SER A 58 -9.34 3.62 -5.54
CA SER A 58 -10.53 4.32 -5.06
C SER A 58 -10.47 4.53 -3.55
N THR A 59 -11.29 5.45 -3.06
CA THR A 59 -11.55 5.65 -1.64
C THR A 59 -13.04 5.62 -1.36
N ASP A 60 -13.43 5.16 -0.17
CA ASP A 60 -14.82 5.28 0.29
C ASP A 60 -15.04 6.59 1.06
N ALA A 61 -16.27 6.77 1.57
CA ALA A 61 -16.69 7.98 2.27
C ALA A 61 -15.95 8.22 3.60
N ILE A 62 -15.30 7.20 4.18
CA ILE A 62 -14.53 7.31 5.43
C ILE A 62 -13.02 7.23 5.20
N GLY A 63 -12.57 7.25 3.94
CA GLY A 63 -11.16 7.37 3.60
C GLY A 63 -10.39 6.05 3.60
N ASN A 64 -11.06 4.89 3.58
CA ASN A 64 -10.36 3.64 3.28
C ASN A 64 -9.78 3.71 1.86
N LEU A 65 -8.53 3.28 1.70
CA LEU A 65 -7.85 3.27 0.40
C LEU A 65 -7.91 1.86 -0.21
N PHE A 66 -8.52 1.74 -1.38
CA PHE A 66 -8.60 0.49 -2.12
C PHE A 66 -7.65 0.52 -3.32
N VAL A 67 -6.87 -0.54 -3.47
CA VAL A 67 -6.05 -0.82 -4.65
C VAL A 67 -6.59 -2.08 -5.31
N ARG A 68 -7.04 -1.99 -6.55
CA ARG A 68 -7.63 -3.11 -7.28
C ARG A 68 -6.78 -3.49 -8.48
N ARG A 69 -6.34 -4.75 -8.47
CA ARG A 69 -5.88 -5.45 -9.67
C ARG A 69 -7.09 -6.18 -10.27
N GLU A 70 -7.45 -5.87 -11.50
CA GLU A 70 -8.57 -6.52 -12.18
C GLU A 70 -8.28 -8.02 -12.41
N GLY A 71 -9.29 -8.85 -12.19
CA GLY A 71 -9.25 -10.28 -12.48
C GLY A 71 -9.60 -10.57 -13.94
N SER A 72 -9.59 -11.85 -14.32
CA SER A 72 -10.07 -12.28 -15.62
C SER A 72 -11.60 -12.28 -15.74
N ASP A 73 -12.31 -12.38 -14.61
CA ASP A 73 -13.77 -12.23 -14.53
C ASP A 73 -14.13 -10.97 -13.72
N PRO A 74 -14.67 -9.92 -14.36
CA PRO A 74 -15.02 -8.68 -13.68
C PRO A 74 -16.25 -8.81 -12.76
N LYS A 75 -17.02 -9.91 -12.85
CA LYS A 75 -18.20 -10.15 -12.00
C LYS A 75 -17.90 -10.97 -10.75
N ALA A 76 -16.72 -11.58 -10.67
CA ALA A 76 -16.33 -12.35 -9.50
C ALA A 76 -16.14 -11.44 -8.28
N LEU A 77 -16.48 -11.98 -7.09
CA LEU A 77 -16.22 -11.27 -5.83
C LEU A 77 -14.71 -11.12 -5.58
N PRO A 78 -14.28 -9.99 -5.01
CA PRO A 78 -12.85 -9.76 -4.75
C PRO A 78 -12.35 -10.66 -3.61
N VAL A 79 -11.11 -11.11 -3.73
CA VAL A 79 -10.32 -11.58 -2.58
C VAL A 79 -9.61 -10.37 -2.00
N MET A 80 -9.83 -10.06 -0.72
CA MET A 80 -9.26 -8.90 -0.07
C MET A 80 -8.14 -9.29 0.89
N SER A 81 -7.09 -8.47 0.90
CA SER A 81 -6.03 -8.48 1.91
C SER A 81 -5.66 -7.04 2.18
N GLY A 82 -5.39 -6.70 3.43
CA GLY A 82 -5.13 -5.33 3.83
C GLY A 82 -4.66 -5.22 5.27
N SER A 83 -4.22 -4.01 5.59
CA SER A 83 -3.84 -3.55 6.92
C SER A 83 -4.03 -2.02 6.93
N HIS A 84 -3.25 -1.28 7.72
CA HIS A 84 -3.33 0.18 7.86
C HIS A 84 -2.03 0.88 7.44
#